data_AF-A0A800LYU2-F1
#
_entry.id   AF-A0A800LYU2-F1
#
_cell.length_a   1.000
_cell.length_b   1.000
_cell.length_c   1.000
_cell.angle_alpha   90.00
_cell.angle_beta   90.00
_cell.angle_gamma   90.00
#
_symmetry.space_group_name_H-M   'P 1'
#
loop_
_entity.id
_entity.type
_entity.pdbx_description
1 polymer ?
#
loop_
_entity_poly.entity_id
_entity_poly.type
_entity_poly.pdbx_seq_one_letter_code
_entity_poly.pdbx_strand_id
1 'polypeptide(L)'
;MKLFSRNKETSDPAVIIQNSLSAVVNRISESFEDEKYHWTKPWGVKRFESMVLAKFMMDYSFNGLVEDKLKDDEKLAFVTLCSSSFSKLFNDEFSQIGLNFEDMQEELQQKIDAYFDARRGSKPPLCWHSIYQLVTRSQSKEELEEDVKKKTAGLELIKGNENFAGMVPQYESQIRMLKEKAGAFESAEMMLPHMVRFTKDKLRPINLKKIKALSKKLAKKDKGKKK
;
A
#
# COMPACT_ATOMS: atom_id res chain seq x y z
N MET A 1 45.68 -8.84 10.14
CA MET A 1 44.60 -7.87 9.89
C MET A 1 43.54 -8.53 9.01
N LYS A 2 42.31 -8.74 9.51
CA LYS A 2 41.20 -9.19 8.66
C LYS A 2 40.75 -7.97 7.84
N LEU A 3 41.06 -7.98 6.54
CA LEU A 3 40.47 -7.06 5.58
C LEU A 3 38.96 -7.28 5.59
N PHE A 4 38.21 -6.28 6.06
CA PHE A 4 36.76 -6.24 5.87
C PHE A 4 36.49 -6.12 4.36
N SER A 5 36.29 -7.25 3.70
CA SER A 5 35.71 -7.27 2.37
C SER A 5 34.28 -6.77 2.50
N ARG A 6 34.09 -5.48 2.24
CA ARG A 6 32.76 -4.87 2.09
C ARG A 6 32.11 -5.62 0.92
N ASN A 7 31.16 -6.51 1.22
CA ASN A 7 30.35 -7.15 0.18
C ASN A 7 29.80 -6.01 -0.68
N LYS A 8 30.17 -6.02 -1.97
CA LYS A 8 29.76 -4.97 -2.89
C LYS A 8 28.25 -5.12 -3.06
N GLU A 9 27.47 -4.33 -2.32
CA GLU A 9 26.02 -4.31 -2.46
C GLU A 9 25.69 -4.16 -3.94
N THR A 10 24.85 -5.07 -4.44
CA THR A 10 24.51 -5.12 -5.86
C THR A 10 23.88 -3.79 -6.27
N SER A 11 24.50 -3.12 -7.26
CA SER A 11 23.97 -1.88 -7.83
C SER A 11 23.07 -2.15 -9.05
N ASP A 12 22.67 -3.42 -9.26
CA ASP A 12 21.82 -3.81 -10.36
C ASP A 12 20.36 -3.39 -10.08
N PRO A 13 19.77 -2.50 -10.90
CA PRO A 13 18.42 -2.04 -10.67
C PRO A 13 17.39 -3.17 -10.56
N ALA A 14 17.51 -4.25 -11.35
CA ALA A 14 16.55 -5.34 -11.31
C ALA A 14 16.50 -6.03 -9.93
N VAL A 15 17.69 -6.36 -9.39
CA VAL A 15 17.82 -7.01 -8.08
C VAL A 15 17.37 -6.08 -6.95
N ILE A 16 17.73 -4.80 -7.01
CA ILE A 16 17.29 -3.83 -5.99
C ILE A 16 15.77 -3.68 -6.01
N ILE A 17 15.16 -3.52 -7.19
CA ILE A 17 13.71 -3.36 -7.33
C ILE A 17 12.97 -4.59 -6.80
N GLN A 18 13.40 -5.79 -7.19
CA GLN A 18 12.80 -7.04 -6.71
C GLN A 18 12.89 -7.16 -5.18
N ASN A 19 14.08 -6.99 -4.61
CA ASN A 19 14.30 -7.09 -3.16
C ASN A 19 13.52 -6.01 -2.39
N SER A 20 13.46 -4.80 -2.95
CA SER A 20 12.71 -3.69 -2.36
C SER A 20 11.21 -4.00 -2.35
N LEU A 21 10.67 -4.48 -3.47
CA LEU A 21 9.26 -4.85 -3.56
C LEU A 21 8.91 -5.91 -2.51
N SER A 22 9.65 -7.04 -2.47
CA SER A 22 9.39 -8.09 -1.47
C SER A 22 9.49 -7.57 -0.03
N ALA A 23 10.48 -6.72 0.27
CA ALA A 23 10.63 -6.14 1.61
C ALA A 23 9.45 -5.21 1.97
N VAL A 24 8.97 -4.39 1.03
CA VAL A 24 7.84 -3.48 1.24
C VAL A 24 6.54 -4.27 1.42
N VAL A 25 6.28 -5.28 0.58
CA VAL A 25 5.10 -6.15 0.70
C VAL A 25 5.07 -6.82 2.08
N ASN A 26 6.19 -7.42 2.50
CA ASN A 26 6.27 -8.11 3.79
C ASN A 26 6.05 -7.13 4.94
N ARG A 27 6.68 -5.95 4.90
CA ARG A 27 6.53 -4.95 5.95
C ARG A 27 5.11 -4.41 6.08
N ILE A 28 4.42 -4.19 4.96
CA ILE A 28 3.01 -3.79 4.94
C ILE A 28 2.15 -4.92 5.50
N SER A 29 2.37 -6.16 5.06
CA SER A 29 1.64 -7.34 5.54
C SER A 29 1.77 -7.48 7.06
N GLU A 30 3.00 -7.43 7.59
CA GLU A 30 3.28 -7.45 9.03
C GLU A 30 2.55 -6.34 9.78
N SER A 31 2.51 -5.13 9.21
CA SER A 31 1.84 -4.00 9.84
C SER A 31 0.33 -4.23 9.94
N PHE A 32 -0.29 -4.81 8.91
CA PHE A 32 -1.73 -5.10 8.87
C PHE A 32 -2.17 -6.33 9.68
N GLU A 33 -1.23 -7.07 10.28
CA GLU A 33 -1.54 -8.07 11.30
C GLU A 33 -1.72 -7.48 12.71
N ASP A 34 -1.34 -6.21 12.91
CA ASP A 34 -1.53 -5.53 14.18
C ASP A 34 -3.03 -5.35 14.50
N GLU A 35 -3.45 -5.79 15.68
CA GLU A 35 -4.84 -5.77 16.14
C GLU A 35 -5.44 -4.36 16.14
N LYS A 36 -4.61 -3.32 16.27
CA LYS A 36 -5.05 -1.91 16.26
C LYS A 36 -5.78 -1.51 14.97
N TYR A 37 -5.59 -2.25 13.87
CA TYR A 37 -6.30 -1.99 12.62
C TYR A 37 -7.69 -2.64 12.57
N HIS A 38 -8.02 -3.53 13.52
CA HIS A 38 -9.27 -4.27 13.59
C HIS A 38 -9.69 -4.90 12.24
N TRP A 39 -8.69 -5.28 11.43
CA TRP A 39 -8.90 -5.77 10.07
C TRP A 39 -8.97 -7.29 10.06
N THR A 40 -10.16 -7.83 10.29
CA THR A 40 -10.43 -9.27 10.47
C THR A 40 -10.56 -10.05 9.16
N LYS A 41 -9.85 -9.63 8.10
CA LYS A 41 -9.87 -10.33 6.81
C LYS A 41 -8.94 -11.54 6.80
N PRO A 42 -9.23 -12.57 5.99
CA PRO A 42 -8.31 -13.70 5.81
C PRO A 42 -6.94 -13.25 5.31
N TRP A 43 -5.90 -14.00 5.68
CA TRP A 43 -4.51 -13.71 5.30
C TRP A 43 -4.35 -13.45 3.81
N GLY A 44 -4.97 -14.25 2.93
CA GLY A 44 -4.86 -14.07 1.48
C GLY A 44 -5.36 -12.71 0.98
N VAL A 45 -6.43 -12.17 1.59
CA VAL A 45 -6.95 -10.83 1.29
C VAL A 45 -5.97 -9.77 1.76
N LYS A 46 -5.45 -9.90 3.00
CA LYS A 46 -4.46 -8.95 3.53
C LYS A 46 -3.19 -8.95 2.69
N ARG A 47 -2.72 -10.12 2.27
CA ARG A 47 -1.55 -10.31 1.43
C ARG A 47 -1.75 -9.66 0.06
N PHE A 48 -2.90 -9.91 -0.57
CA PHE A 48 -3.27 -9.30 -1.84
C PHE A 48 -3.20 -7.78 -1.75
N GLU A 49 -3.92 -7.16 -0.81
CA GLU A 49 -3.96 -5.69 -0.72
C GLU A 49 -2.59 -5.11 -0.33
N SER A 50 -1.80 -5.83 0.47
CA SER A 50 -0.42 -5.44 0.79
C SER A 50 0.48 -5.40 -0.44
N MET A 51 0.29 -6.33 -1.38
CA MET A 51 1.02 -6.37 -2.65
C MET A 51 0.66 -5.19 -3.54
N VAL A 52 -0.64 -4.91 -3.71
CA VAL A 52 -1.11 -3.77 -4.50
C VAL A 52 -0.63 -2.45 -3.89
N LEU A 53 -0.75 -2.30 -2.58
CA LEU A 53 -0.27 -1.11 -1.87
C LEU A 53 1.26 -0.96 -2.01
N ALA A 54 2.03 -2.05 -1.92
CA ALA A 54 3.47 -2.01 -2.12
C ALA A 54 3.85 -1.55 -3.53
N LYS A 55 3.12 -2.01 -4.57
CA LYS A 55 3.35 -1.55 -5.94
C LYS A 55 3.16 -0.04 -6.08
N PHE A 56 2.08 0.48 -5.51
CA PHE A 56 1.86 1.93 -5.41
C PHE A 56 3.00 2.63 -4.66
N MET A 57 3.42 2.12 -3.49
CA MET A 57 4.50 2.71 -2.69
C MET A 57 5.81 2.76 -3.48
N MET A 58 6.13 1.71 -4.23
CA MET A 58 7.32 1.62 -5.08
C MET A 58 7.31 2.70 -6.16
N ASP A 59 6.21 2.82 -6.91
CA ASP A 59 6.09 3.78 -8.02
C ASP A 59 6.08 5.22 -7.49
N TYR A 60 5.28 5.51 -6.45
CA TYR A 60 5.19 6.81 -5.82
C TYR A 60 6.54 7.26 -5.24
N SER A 61 7.22 6.36 -4.52
CA SER A 61 8.50 6.66 -3.90
C SER A 61 9.61 6.87 -4.92
N PHE A 62 9.66 6.06 -5.97
CA PHE A 62 10.64 6.24 -7.04
C PHE A 62 10.45 7.58 -7.75
N ASN A 63 9.21 7.92 -8.13
CA ASN A 63 8.91 9.20 -8.77
C ASN A 63 9.40 10.38 -7.92
N GLY A 64 9.14 10.37 -6.61
CA GLY A 64 9.64 11.42 -5.71
C GLY A 64 11.15 11.42 -5.48
N LEU A 65 11.88 10.33 -5.77
CA LEU A 65 13.36 10.29 -5.68
C LEU A 65 14.05 10.87 -6.93
N VAL A 66 13.36 10.84 -8.07
CA VAL A 66 13.92 11.16 -9.39
C VAL A 66 13.24 12.33 -10.09
N GLU A 67 12.32 13.03 -9.43
CA GLU A 67 11.52 14.14 -9.96
C GLU A 67 12.38 15.15 -10.75
N ASP A 68 13.50 15.59 -10.17
CA ASP A 68 14.41 16.55 -10.82
C ASP A 68 15.57 15.89 -11.61
N LYS A 69 15.59 14.55 -11.71
CA LYS A 69 16.75 13.78 -12.19
C LYS A 69 16.48 13.02 -13.48
N LEU A 70 15.24 12.58 -13.69
CA LEU A 70 14.84 11.76 -14.83
C LEU A 70 13.52 12.28 -15.41
N LYS A 71 13.47 12.43 -16.73
CA LYS A 71 12.21 12.66 -17.46
C LYS A 71 11.38 11.38 -17.50
N ASP A 72 10.09 11.49 -17.82
CA ASP A 72 9.17 10.34 -17.79
C ASP A 72 9.57 9.22 -18.74
N ASP A 73 10.05 9.54 -19.94
CA ASP A 73 10.59 8.56 -20.90
C ASP A 73 11.85 7.86 -20.38
N GLU A 74 12.58 8.49 -19.46
CA GLU A 74 13.78 7.95 -18.83
C GLU A 74 13.47 7.03 -17.64
N LYS A 75 12.22 6.99 -17.18
CA LYS A 75 11.73 6.10 -16.10
C LYS A 75 11.21 4.76 -16.60
N LEU A 76 11.03 4.59 -17.91
CA LEU A 76 10.41 3.39 -18.52
C LEU A 76 11.02 2.07 -18.02
N ALA A 77 12.34 1.98 -17.93
CA ALA A 77 12.99 0.76 -17.45
C ALA A 77 12.66 0.44 -15.98
N PHE A 78 12.50 1.44 -15.12
CA PHE A 78 12.06 1.19 -13.75
C PHE A 78 10.64 0.63 -13.76
N VAL A 79 9.73 1.26 -14.50
CA VAL A 79 8.32 0.81 -14.61
C VAL A 79 8.26 -0.64 -15.10
N THR A 80 8.98 -0.98 -16.17
CA THR A 80 9.01 -2.34 -16.71
C THR A 80 9.58 -3.35 -15.70
N LEU A 81 10.70 -3.03 -15.04
CA LEU A 81 11.33 -3.94 -14.07
C LEU A 81 10.46 -4.12 -12.82
N CYS A 82 9.84 -3.04 -12.34
CA CYS A 82 8.94 -3.05 -11.18
C CYS A 82 7.68 -3.88 -11.48
N SER A 83 7.04 -3.65 -12.63
CA SER A 83 5.86 -4.41 -13.04
C SER A 83 6.18 -5.88 -13.31
N SER A 84 7.34 -6.20 -13.90
CA SER A 84 7.77 -7.59 -14.08
C SER A 84 8.03 -8.28 -12.74
N SER A 85 8.69 -7.60 -11.79
CA SER A 85 8.92 -8.13 -10.44
C SER A 85 7.60 -8.34 -9.69
N PHE A 86 6.65 -7.42 -9.87
CA PHE A 86 5.32 -7.50 -9.27
C PHE A 86 4.49 -8.65 -9.81
N SER A 87 4.41 -8.79 -11.15
CA SER A 87 3.72 -9.90 -11.80
C SER A 87 4.28 -11.25 -11.36
N LYS A 88 5.62 -11.39 -11.31
CA LYS A 88 6.26 -12.61 -10.82
C LYS A 88 5.88 -12.90 -9.37
N LEU A 89 6.05 -11.92 -8.48
CA LEU A 89 5.72 -12.10 -7.07
C LEU A 89 4.24 -12.46 -6.86
N PHE A 90 3.34 -11.87 -7.65
CA PHE A 90 1.91 -12.15 -7.58
C PHE A 90 1.59 -13.58 -7.99
N ASN A 91 2.13 -14.04 -9.12
CA ASN A 91 1.94 -15.41 -9.59
C ASN A 91 2.55 -16.43 -8.63
N ASP A 92 3.75 -16.15 -8.12
CA ASP A 92 4.42 -17.01 -7.13
C ASP A 92 3.55 -17.23 -5.88
N GLU A 93 2.75 -16.23 -5.48
CA GLU A 93 1.88 -16.27 -4.29
C GLU A 93 0.48 -16.85 -4.58
N PHE A 94 -0.10 -16.54 -5.74
CA PHE A 94 -1.54 -16.78 -5.98
C PHE A 94 -1.89 -17.72 -7.16
N SER A 95 -0.94 -18.06 -8.04
CA SER A 95 -1.26 -18.95 -9.17
C SER A 95 -1.71 -20.35 -8.74
N GLN A 96 -1.23 -20.84 -7.60
CA GLN A 96 -1.64 -22.14 -7.05
C GLN A 96 -3.13 -22.20 -6.67
N ILE A 97 -3.74 -21.04 -6.38
CA ILE A 97 -5.17 -20.93 -6.07
C ILE A 97 -6.00 -20.44 -7.26
N GLY A 98 -5.43 -20.47 -8.47
CA GLY A 98 -6.12 -20.13 -9.71
C GLY A 98 -6.22 -18.63 -10.00
N LEU A 99 -5.43 -17.79 -9.32
CA LEU A 99 -5.37 -16.35 -9.59
C LEU A 99 -4.04 -15.99 -10.25
N ASN A 100 -4.09 -15.53 -11.50
CA ASN A 100 -2.90 -15.10 -12.24
C ASN A 100 -2.91 -13.60 -12.47
N PHE A 101 -1.71 -13.03 -12.59
CA PHE A 101 -1.51 -11.61 -12.86
C PHE A 101 -2.13 -11.18 -14.19
N GLU A 102 -2.05 -12.01 -15.23
CA GLU A 102 -2.57 -11.68 -16.57
C GLU A 102 -4.08 -11.45 -16.53
N ASP A 103 -4.81 -12.31 -15.80
CA ASP A 103 -6.26 -12.21 -15.65
C ASP A 103 -6.69 -11.02 -14.77
N MET A 104 -5.84 -10.64 -13.80
CA MET A 104 -6.11 -9.62 -12.79
C MET A 104 -5.50 -8.24 -13.13
N GLN A 105 -4.86 -8.11 -14.29
CA GLN A 105 -4.01 -6.96 -14.59
C GLN A 105 -4.80 -5.65 -14.54
N GLU A 106 -6.02 -5.65 -15.07
CA GLU A 106 -6.87 -4.46 -15.11
C GLU A 106 -7.31 -4.06 -13.71
N GLU A 107 -7.81 -4.99 -12.91
CA GLU A 107 -8.26 -4.74 -11.54
C GLU A 107 -7.12 -4.26 -10.63
N LEU A 108 -5.93 -4.86 -10.79
CA LEU A 108 -4.73 -4.45 -10.07
C LEU A 108 -4.34 -3.02 -10.43
N GLN A 109 -4.36 -2.67 -11.72
CA GLN A 109 -4.03 -1.32 -12.17
C GLN A 109 -5.07 -0.30 -11.71
N GLN A 110 -6.36 -0.61 -11.81
CA GLN A 110 -7.44 0.26 -11.32
C GLN A 110 -7.29 0.57 -9.83
N LYS A 111 -6.92 -0.42 -9.01
CA LYS A 111 -6.65 -0.19 -7.59
C LYS A 111 -5.44 0.71 -7.35
N ILE A 112 -4.34 0.50 -8.08
CA ILE A 112 -3.14 1.34 -7.98
C ILE A 112 -3.46 2.79 -8.38
N ASP A 113 -4.23 2.98 -9.45
CA ASP A 113 -4.64 4.30 -9.92
C ASP A 113 -5.56 4.99 -8.90
N ALA A 114 -6.48 4.25 -8.27
CA ALA A 114 -7.31 4.78 -7.19
C ALA A 114 -6.46 5.27 -5.99
N TYR A 115 -5.34 4.62 -5.66
CA TYR A 115 -4.42 5.12 -4.63
C TYR A 115 -3.70 6.40 -5.07
N PHE A 116 -3.30 6.50 -6.33
CA PHE A 116 -2.73 7.74 -6.87
C PHE A 116 -3.76 8.88 -6.87
N ASP A 117 -5.02 8.61 -7.22
CA ASP A 117 -6.10 9.58 -7.20
C ASP A 117 -6.41 10.06 -5.79
N ALA A 118 -6.51 9.14 -4.81
CA ALA A 118 -6.62 9.48 -3.40
C ALA A 118 -5.45 10.37 -2.93
N ARG A 119 -4.23 10.08 -3.40
CA ARG A 119 -3.04 10.86 -3.06
C ARG A 119 -3.03 12.26 -3.68
N ARG A 120 -3.60 12.43 -4.87
CA ARG A 120 -3.70 13.71 -5.60
C ARG A 120 -4.88 14.55 -5.14
N GLY A 121 -6.00 13.92 -4.81
CA GLY A 121 -7.27 14.57 -4.48
C GLY A 121 -7.28 15.30 -3.14
N SER A 122 -6.38 14.96 -2.22
CA SER A 122 -6.31 15.63 -0.91
C SER A 122 -4.89 15.71 -0.34
N LYS A 123 -4.70 16.60 0.63
CA LYS A 123 -3.44 16.70 1.39
C LYS A 123 -3.45 15.73 2.57
N PRO A 124 -2.28 15.31 3.07
CA PRO A 124 -2.20 14.60 4.35
C PRO A 124 -2.91 15.40 5.47
N PRO A 125 -3.60 14.71 6.39
CA PRO A 125 -3.68 13.25 6.51
C PRO A 125 -4.78 12.58 5.67
N LEU A 126 -5.73 13.35 5.14
CA LEU A 126 -6.93 12.84 4.46
C LEU A 126 -6.62 11.88 3.31
N CYS A 127 -5.55 12.14 2.54
CA CYS A 127 -5.17 11.23 1.46
C CYS A 127 -4.79 9.83 1.96
N TRP A 128 -4.19 9.74 3.16
CA TRP A 128 -3.83 8.47 3.79
C TRP A 128 -5.06 7.76 4.35
N HIS A 129 -6.03 8.50 4.86
CA HIS A 129 -7.33 7.95 5.23
C HIS A 129 -8.04 7.34 4.03
N SER A 130 -8.08 8.05 2.89
CA SER A 130 -8.68 7.52 1.66
C SER A 130 -7.98 6.26 1.15
N ILE A 131 -6.64 6.22 1.16
CA ILE A 131 -5.90 5.01 0.78
C ILE A 131 -6.19 3.86 1.75
N TYR A 132 -6.18 4.11 3.06
CA TYR A 132 -6.51 3.11 4.06
C TYR A 132 -7.94 2.56 3.88
N GLN A 133 -8.90 3.43 3.59
CA GLN A 133 -10.27 3.06 3.30
C GLN A 133 -10.36 2.16 2.06
N LEU A 134 -9.64 2.50 0.98
CA LEU A 134 -9.61 1.70 -0.25
C LEU A 134 -8.99 0.31 -0.03
N VAL A 135 -7.92 0.24 0.78
CA VAL A 135 -7.24 -1.02 1.15
C VAL A 135 -8.14 -1.92 1.99
N THR A 136 -8.75 -1.36 3.04
CA THR A 136 -9.52 -2.15 4.01
C THR A 136 -10.99 -2.34 3.61
N ARG A 137 -11.46 -1.56 2.64
CA ARG A 137 -12.87 -1.39 2.25
C ARG A 137 -13.75 -1.01 3.45
N SER A 138 -13.23 -0.17 4.34
CA SER A 138 -13.95 0.32 5.51
C SER A 138 -14.89 1.49 5.18
N GLN A 139 -15.77 1.81 6.12
CA GLN A 139 -16.40 3.13 6.17
C GLN A 139 -15.33 4.23 6.35
N SER A 140 -15.67 5.47 6.01
CA SER A 140 -14.78 6.60 6.27
C SER A 140 -14.64 6.88 7.77
N LYS A 141 -13.61 7.63 8.17
CA LYS A 141 -13.43 8.02 9.57
C LYS A 141 -14.64 8.84 10.03
N GLU A 142 -15.12 9.73 9.18
CA GLU A 142 -16.24 10.63 9.44
C GLU A 142 -17.56 9.86 9.63
N GLU A 143 -17.82 8.84 8.79
CA GLU A 143 -18.99 7.97 8.93
C GLU A 143 -18.96 7.20 10.26
N LEU A 144 -17.79 6.65 10.63
CA LEU A 144 -17.61 5.94 11.89
C LEU A 144 -17.83 6.87 13.09
N GLU A 145 -17.31 8.09 13.06
CA GLU A 145 -17.49 9.08 14.12
C GLU A 145 -18.95 9.54 14.24
N GLU A 146 -19.66 9.67 13.11
CA GLU A 146 -21.08 9.97 13.10
C GLU A 146 -21.91 8.84 13.73
N ASP A 147 -21.60 7.59 13.39
CA ASP A 147 -22.23 6.40 13.98
C ASP A 147 -21.96 6.30 15.49
N VAL A 148 -20.74 6.64 15.94
CA VAL A 148 -20.41 6.75 17.37
C VAL A 148 -21.31 7.79 18.05
N LYS A 149 -21.47 8.98 17.47
CA LYS A 149 -22.31 10.04 18.04
C LYS A 149 -23.77 9.58 18.16
N LYS A 150 -24.34 9.02 17.08
CA LYS A 150 -25.72 8.52 17.05
C LYS A 150 -25.95 7.43 18.10
N LYS A 151 -25.06 6.43 18.18
CA LYS A 151 -25.19 5.34 19.16
C LYS A 151 -24.99 5.81 20.59
N THR A 152 -24.10 6.77 20.83
CA THR A 152 -23.90 7.35 22.16
C THR A 152 -25.15 8.08 22.63
N ALA A 153 -25.75 8.93 21.80
CA ALA A 153 -27.01 9.60 22.12
C ALA A 153 -28.14 8.59 22.37
N GLY A 154 -28.25 7.54 21.55
CA GLY A 154 -29.22 6.46 21.78
C GLY A 154 -29.01 5.72 23.11
N LEU A 155 -27.75 5.46 23.48
CA LEU A 155 -27.41 4.83 24.76
C LEU A 155 -27.83 5.70 25.94
N GLU A 156 -27.60 7.01 25.88
CA GLU A 156 -27.99 7.96 26.94
C GLU A 156 -29.50 7.97 27.20
N LEU A 157 -30.32 7.76 26.17
CA LEU A 157 -31.78 7.70 26.29
C LEU A 157 -32.30 6.42 26.97
N ILE A 158 -31.59 5.30 26.81
CA ILE A 158 -32.03 3.99 27.33
C ILE A 158 -31.34 3.61 28.64
N LYS A 159 -30.21 4.25 28.96
CA LYS A 159 -29.43 3.96 30.16
C LYS A 159 -30.23 4.31 31.42
N GLY A 160 -30.36 3.33 32.32
CA GLY A 160 -31.16 3.47 33.55
C GLY A 160 -32.62 3.07 33.40
N ASN A 161 -33.07 2.71 32.19
CA ASN A 161 -34.39 2.12 31.99
C ASN A 161 -34.30 0.58 32.03
N GLU A 162 -34.94 -0.04 33.03
CA GLU A 162 -34.89 -1.49 33.27
C GLU A 162 -35.37 -2.31 32.06
N ASN A 163 -36.32 -1.79 31.27
CA ASN A 163 -36.83 -2.46 30.07
C ASN A 163 -35.75 -2.66 28.99
N PHE A 164 -34.69 -1.85 29.01
CA PHE A 164 -33.59 -1.91 28.04
C PHE A 164 -32.27 -2.39 28.65
N ALA A 165 -32.28 -2.86 29.90
CA ALA A 165 -31.07 -3.27 30.61
C ALA A 165 -30.24 -4.31 29.83
N GLY A 166 -30.90 -5.23 29.11
CA GLY A 166 -30.24 -6.23 28.26
C GLY A 166 -29.57 -5.67 26.99
N MET A 167 -29.99 -4.49 26.51
CA MET A 167 -29.45 -3.85 25.30
C MET A 167 -28.27 -2.92 25.59
N VAL A 168 -28.21 -2.36 26.79
CA VAL A 168 -27.16 -1.42 27.22
C VAL A 168 -25.74 -1.97 26.97
N PRO A 169 -25.37 -3.20 27.40
CA PRO A 169 -24.03 -3.74 27.15
C PRO A 169 -23.70 -3.90 25.66
N GLN A 170 -24.71 -4.21 24.84
CA GLN A 170 -24.52 -4.36 23.39
C GLN A 170 -24.19 -3.01 22.75
N TYR A 171 -24.90 -1.94 23.13
CA TYR A 171 -24.61 -0.58 22.67
C TYR A 171 -23.22 -0.12 23.10
N GLU A 172 -22.84 -0.34 24.36
CA GLU A 172 -21.52 0.00 24.87
C GLU A 172 -20.40 -0.72 24.09
N SER A 173 -20.58 -2.02 23.83
CA SER A 173 -19.62 -2.80 23.03
C SER A 173 -19.54 -2.31 21.58
N GLN A 174 -20.67 -1.98 20.96
CA GLN A 174 -20.69 -1.46 19.58
C GLN A 174 -20.02 -0.09 19.48
N ILE A 175 -20.29 0.82 20.43
CA ILE A 175 -19.66 2.14 20.49
C ILE A 175 -18.14 1.98 20.64
N ARG A 176 -17.69 1.08 21.52
CA ARG A 176 -16.26 0.79 21.70
C ARG A 176 -15.62 0.32 20.40
N MET A 177 -16.21 -0.67 19.73
CA MET A 177 -15.70 -1.17 18.45
C MET A 177 -15.66 -0.11 17.34
N LEU A 178 -16.64 0.80 17.29
CA LEU A 178 -16.64 1.89 16.32
C LEU A 178 -15.53 2.91 16.61
N LYS A 179 -15.32 3.27 17.88
CA LYS A 179 -14.22 4.16 18.29
C LYS A 179 -12.86 3.55 17.95
N GLU A 180 -12.69 2.26 18.22
CA GLU A 180 -11.50 1.49 17.86
C GLU A 180 -11.24 1.50 16.34
N LYS A 181 -12.26 1.25 15.53
CA LYS A 181 -12.17 1.36 14.05
C LYS A 181 -11.84 2.77 13.57
N ALA A 182 -12.41 3.80 14.20
CA ALA A 182 -12.06 5.19 13.87
C ALA A 182 -10.60 5.51 14.25
N GLY A 183 -10.12 5.00 15.39
CA GLY A 183 -8.73 5.12 15.82
C GLY A 183 -7.73 4.42 14.89
N ALA A 184 -8.14 3.37 14.18
CA ALA A 184 -7.29 2.70 13.19
C ALA A 184 -6.84 3.65 12.05
N PHE A 185 -7.61 4.69 11.73
CA PHE A 185 -7.21 5.70 10.74
C PHE A 185 -5.99 6.52 11.18
N GLU A 186 -5.86 6.83 12.47
CA GLU A 186 -4.71 7.55 13.02
C GLU A 186 -3.46 6.65 12.99
N SER A 187 -3.65 5.36 13.24
CA SER A 187 -2.59 4.36 13.07
C SER A 187 -2.15 4.24 11.61
N ALA A 188 -3.08 4.35 10.66
CA ALA A 188 -2.80 4.31 9.23
C ALA A 188 -2.11 5.60 8.74
N GLU A 189 -2.52 6.76 9.27
CA GLU A 189 -1.91 8.07 9.01
C GLU A 189 -0.41 8.07 9.35
N MET A 190 0.00 7.32 10.38
CA MET A 190 1.41 7.20 10.74
C MET A 190 2.14 6.10 9.93
N MET A 191 1.48 4.96 9.73
CA MET A 191 2.08 3.80 9.05
C MET A 191 2.35 4.06 7.57
N LEU A 192 1.40 4.65 6.83
CA LEU A 192 1.52 4.81 5.37
C LEU A 192 2.68 5.76 4.97
N PRO A 193 2.86 6.94 5.58
CA PRO A 193 4.05 7.76 5.35
C PRO A 193 5.36 7.08 5.72
N HIS A 194 5.35 6.27 6.80
CA HIS A 194 6.53 5.49 7.18
C HIS A 194 6.86 4.45 6.11
N MET A 195 5.87 3.78 5.51
CA MET A 195 6.07 2.87 4.38
C MET A 195 6.64 3.57 3.15
N VAL A 196 6.19 4.79 2.85
CA VAL A 196 6.79 5.61 1.78
C VAL A 196 8.27 5.87 2.06
N ARG A 197 8.62 6.31 3.27
CA ARG A 197 10.02 6.60 3.66
C ARG A 197 10.88 5.34 3.57
N PHE A 198 10.41 4.24 4.14
CA PHE A 198 11.05 2.94 4.05
C PHE A 198 11.29 2.52 2.60
N THR A 199 10.29 2.68 1.74
CA THR A 199 10.40 2.34 0.32
C THR A 199 11.44 3.23 -0.38
N LYS A 200 11.46 4.54 -0.11
CA LYS A 200 12.48 5.46 -0.63
C LYS A 200 13.89 5.03 -0.21
N ASP A 201 14.07 4.60 1.03
CA ASP A 201 15.38 4.15 1.52
C ASP A 201 15.84 2.88 0.80
N LYS A 202 14.93 1.93 0.53
CA LYS A 202 15.22 0.70 -0.23
C LYS A 202 15.57 0.97 -1.69
N LEU A 203 14.98 2.00 -2.29
CA LEU A 203 15.22 2.39 -3.69
C LEU A 203 16.42 3.32 -3.88
N ARG A 204 16.92 3.98 -2.82
CA ARG A 204 18.03 4.92 -2.89
C ARG A 204 19.32 4.34 -3.52
N PRO A 205 19.69 3.06 -3.32
CA PRO A 205 20.88 2.47 -3.95
C PRO A 205 20.77 2.26 -5.47
N ILE A 206 19.61 2.44 -6.09
CA ILE A 206 19.42 2.23 -7.53
C ILE A 206 20.33 3.15 -8.34
N ASN A 207 21.08 2.56 -9.27
CA ASN A 207 21.90 3.33 -10.19
C ASN A 207 21.02 3.95 -11.31
N LEU A 208 20.70 5.24 -11.16
CA LEU A 208 19.86 5.98 -12.10
C LEU A 208 20.46 6.08 -13.52
N LYS A 209 21.80 6.08 -13.66
CA LYS A 209 22.44 6.07 -15.00
C LYS A 209 22.14 4.77 -15.73
N LYS A 210 22.12 3.63 -15.02
CA LYS A 210 21.73 2.33 -15.59
C LYS A 210 20.26 2.32 -15.98
N ILE A 211 19.36 2.82 -15.12
CA ILE A 211 17.92 2.97 -15.46
C ILE A 211 17.76 3.76 -16.74
N LYS A 212 18.35 4.97 -16.82
CA LYS A 212 18.27 5.83 -18.01
C LYS A 212 18.80 5.15 -19.27
N ALA A 213 19.93 4.43 -19.19
CA ALA A 213 20.49 3.69 -20.31
C ALA A 213 19.57 2.55 -20.78
N LEU A 214 18.94 1.82 -19.85
CA LEU A 214 17.96 0.77 -20.14
C LEU A 214 16.70 1.35 -20.79
N SER A 215 16.18 2.47 -20.26
CA SER A 215 14.99 3.15 -20.82
C SER A 215 15.22 3.55 -22.28
N LYS A 216 16.40 4.11 -22.61
CA LYS A 216 16.78 4.44 -23.99
C LYS A 216 16.84 3.21 -24.91
N LYS A 217 17.28 2.05 -24.40
CA LYS A 217 17.31 0.79 -25.17
C LYS A 217 15.89 0.28 -25.45
N LEU A 218 15.00 0.35 -24.46
CA LEU A 218 13.59 -0.04 -24.61
C LEU A 218 12.88 0.85 -25.64
N ALA A 219 13.02 2.17 -25.52
CA ALA A 219 12.40 3.12 -26.45
C ALA A 219 12.87 2.94 -27.91
N LYS A 220 14.12 2.53 -28.13
CA LYS A 220 14.64 2.21 -29.48
C LYS A 220 14.05 0.92 -30.05
N LYS A 221 13.85 -0.12 -29.23
CA LYS A 221 13.24 -1.38 -29.67
C LYS A 221 11.79 -1.18 -30.12
N ASP A 222 11.02 -0.34 -29.43
CA ASP A 222 9.63 -0.08 -29.80
C ASP A 222 9.50 0.72 -31.11
N LYS A 223 10.44 1.65 -31.38
CA LYS A 223 10.49 2.36 -32.67
C LYS A 223 10.86 1.44 -33.84
N GLY A 224 11.63 0.38 -33.58
CA GLY A 224 11.99 -0.62 -34.60
C GLY A 224 10.88 -1.61 -34.93
N LYS A 225 9.92 -1.83 -34.03
CA LYS A 225 8.75 -2.70 -34.25
C LYS A 225 7.59 -2.02 -35.01
N LYS A 226 7.61 -0.69 -35.11
CA LYS A 226 6.59 0.12 -35.83
C LYS A 226 6.98 0.50 -37.27
N LYS A 227 8.07 -0.09 -37.79
CA LYS A 227 8.48 -0.01 -39.19
C LYS A 227 8.37 -1.39 -39.81
#